data_AF-A0AA96EJL3-F1
#
_entry.id   AF-A0AA96EJL3-F1
#
_cell.length_a   1.000
_cell.length_b   1.000
_cell.length_c   1.000
_cell.angle_alpha   90.00
_cell.angle_beta   90.00
_cell.angle_gamma   90.00
#
_symmetry.space_group_name_H-M   'P 1'
#
loop_
_entity.id
_entity.type
_entity.pdbx_description
1 polymer ?
#
loop_
_entity_poly.entity_id
_entity_poly.type
_entity_poly.pdbx_seq_one_letter_code
_entity_poly.pdbx_strand_id
1 'polypeptide(L)'
;MISIERSTVVLKFDLLPAKSTIEKYWPYHAESIGYGDNVVYLTFSKIESNGQSRWEFRAAGSDSHQIRHACYRSVGTVRGHLRVGNGESGEVIKPEDYIPMHRKLLADAIQGQAALDLIQPLTMDVFYRDEFVRDSERTREWLSHRGAKPECDEFNKSHWAAVIPKLSDDREDLLADVVGLAVLSQYQNFSAIVHAEFAARLDAANPSPTMAQLF
;
A
#
# COMPACT_ATOMS: atom_id res chain seq x y z
N MET A 1 -10.25 19.18 11.07
CA MET A 1 -10.80 18.92 9.72
C MET A 1 -11.19 17.44 9.69
N ILE A 2 -12.42 17.09 9.34
CA ILE A 2 -12.89 15.69 9.43
C ILE A 2 -12.55 14.98 8.11
N SER A 3 -11.87 13.84 8.20
CA SER A 3 -11.62 12.95 7.07
C SER A 3 -12.38 11.65 7.30
N ILE A 4 -12.97 11.07 6.26
CA ILE A 4 -13.85 9.90 6.35
C ILE A 4 -13.29 8.78 5.47
N GLU A 5 -13.01 7.62 6.04
CA GLU A 5 -12.57 6.42 5.34
C GLU A 5 -13.83 5.70 4.88
N ARG A 6 -13.98 5.59 3.56
CA ARG A 6 -15.20 5.06 2.95
C ARG A 6 -15.07 3.59 2.63
N SER A 7 -13.92 3.16 2.16
CA SER A 7 -13.67 1.79 1.71
C SER A 7 -12.19 1.46 1.83
N THR A 8 -11.90 0.18 2.05
CA THR A 8 -10.52 -0.33 2.04
C THR A 8 -10.45 -1.58 1.18
N VAL A 9 -9.43 -1.63 0.32
CA VAL A 9 -9.05 -2.77 -0.51
C VAL A 9 -7.75 -3.33 0.05
N VAL A 10 -7.74 -4.62 0.39
CA VAL A 10 -6.52 -5.31 0.81
C VAL A 10 -6.20 -6.37 -0.23
N LEU A 11 -4.97 -6.35 -0.73
CA LEU A 11 -4.40 -7.37 -1.60
C LEU A 11 -3.35 -8.14 -0.81
N LYS A 12 -3.33 -9.47 -1.00
CA LYS A 12 -2.39 -10.38 -0.35
C LYS A 12 -1.64 -11.19 -1.40
N PHE A 13 -0.32 -11.16 -1.30
CA PHE A 13 0.58 -11.83 -2.24
C PHE A 13 1.47 -12.85 -1.54
N ASP A 14 1.49 -14.08 -2.05
CA ASP A 14 2.49 -15.09 -1.69
C ASP A 14 3.72 -14.89 -2.59
N LEU A 15 4.86 -14.62 -1.96
CA LEU A 15 6.12 -14.28 -2.59
C LEU A 15 7.01 -15.50 -2.83
N LEU A 16 6.71 -16.64 -2.21
CA LEU A 16 7.52 -17.86 -2.34
C LEU A 16 7.76 -18.27 -3.80
N PRO A 17 6.77 -18.20 -4.71
CA PRO A 17 6.97 -18.55 -6.12
C PRO A 17 7.99 -17.67 -6.84
N ALA A 18 8.22 -16.43 -6.39
CA ALA A 18 9.12 -15.47 -7.03
C ALA A 18 10.41 -15.24 -6.25
N LYS A 19 10.74 -16.09 -5.26
CA LYS A 19 11.89 -15.89 -4.36
C LYS A 19 13.20 -15.59 -5.11
N SER A 20 13.53 -16.36 -6.15
CA SER A 20 14.76 -16.17 -6.93
C SER A 20 14.79 -14.85 -7.70
N THR A 21 13.63 -14.38 -8.15
CA THR A 21 13.50 -13.11 -8.86
C THR A 21 13.58 -11.95 -7.88
N ILE A 22 12.93 -12.09 -6.72
CA ILE A 22 13.04 -11.15 -5.59
C ILE A 22 14.48 -11.08 -5.09
N GLU A 23 15.24 -12.17 -5.04
CA GLU A 23 16.64 -12.17 -4.60
C GLU A 23 17.55 -11.31 -5.50
N LYS A 24 17.25 -11.23 -6.80
CA LYS A 24 18.01 -10.38 -7.74
C LYS A 24 17.77 -8.90 -7.47
N TYR A 25 16.51 -8.51 -7.29
CA TYR A 25 16.13 -7.11 -7.11
C TYR A 25 16.27 -6.64 -5.66
N TRP A 26 15.88 -7.49 -4.70
CA TRP A 26 15.68 -7.22 -3.27
C TRP A 26 16.28 -8.32 -2.37
N PRO A 27 17.61 -8.55 -2.39
CA PRO A 27 18.24 -9.70 -1.73
C PRO A 27 17.92 -9.80 -0.22
N TYR A 28 17.95 -8.69 0.51
CA TYR A 28 17.64 -8.67 1.95
C TYR A 28 16.19 -9.05 2.26
N HIS A 29 15.27 -8.76 1.35
CA HIS A 29 13.87 -9.13 1.50
C HIS A 29 13.65 -10.60 1.11
N ALA A 30 14.38 -11.11 0.12
CA ALA A 30 14.37 -12.53 -0.23
C ALA A 30 14.85 -13.45 0.90
N GLU A 31 15.78 -12.98 1.74
CA GLU A 31 16.20 -13.68 2.95
C GLU A 31 15.02 -13.87 3.90
N SER A 32 14.22 -12.83 4.17
CA SER A 32 13.04 -12.92 5.06
C SER A 32 11.99 -13.92 4.58
N ILE A 33 11.77 -14.01 3.26
CA ILE A 33 10.89 -15.03 2.64
C ILE A 33 11.38 -16.44 2.96
N GLY A 34 12.70 -16.65 2.98
CA GLY A 34 13.33 -17.92 3.33
C GLY A 34 13.14 -18.37 4.78
N TYR A 35 12.73 -17.47 5.68
CA TYR A 35 12.52 -17.74 7.11
C TYR A 35 11.05 -17.76 7.53
N GLY A 36 10.13 -17.84 6.56
CA GLY A 36 8.69 -18.00 6.81
C GLY A 36 7.86 -16.73 6.60
N ASP A 37 8.50 -15.60 6.25
CA ASP A 37 7.83 -14.34 5.92
C ASP A 37 7.61 -14.20 4.41
N ASN A 38 6.73 -15.03 3.86
CA ASN A 38 6.49 -15.09 2.40
C ASN A 38 5.27 -14.29 1.94
N VAL A 39 4.69 -13.43 2.77
CA VAL A 39 3.47 -12.70 2.40
C VAL A 39 3.66 -11.19 2.49
N VAL A 40 3.16 -10.48 1.48
CA VAL A 40 3.01 -9.02 1.50
C VAL A 40 1.54 -8.65 1.34
N TYR A 41 1.12 -7.66 2.13
CA TYR A 41 -0.16 -7.00 2.03
C TYR A 41 -0.01 -5.61 1.43
N LEU A 42 -0.79 -5.32 0.40
CA LEU A 42 -0.97 -3.98 -0.14
C LEU A 42 -2.36 -3.49 0.25
N THR A 43 -2.44 -2.32 0.88
CA THR A 43 -3.70 -1.72 1.35
C THR A 43 -3.95 -0.41 0.63
N PHE A 44 -5.14 -0.27 0.07
CA PHE A 44 -5.65 0.96 -0.49
C PHE A 44 -6.86 1.42 0.31
N SER A 45 -6.87 2.65 0.80
CA SER A 45 -7.98 3.20 1.60
C SER A 45 -8.53 4.45 0.94
N LYS A 46 -9.84 4.50 0.69
CA LYS A 46 -10.52 5.66 0.12
C LYS A 46 -10.85 6.64 1.24
N ILE A 47 -10.20 7.79 1.21
CA ILE A 47 -10.36 8.88 2.19
C ILE A 47 -11.09 10.04 1.53
N GLU A 48 -12.17 10.49 2.16
CA GLU A 48 -12.89 11.71 1.81
C GLU A 48 -12.58 12.83 2.80
N SER A 49 -12.20 13.99 2.28
CA SER A 49 -11.95 15.19 3.09
C SER A 49 -12.36 16.42 2.28
N ASN A 50 -13.12 17.34 2.89
CA ASN A 50 -13.60 18.59 2.26
C ASN A 50 -14.29 18.40 0.89
N GLY A 51 -15.07 17.32 0.72
CA GLY A 51 -15.76 17.03 -0.55
C GLY A 51 -14.88 16.44 -1.64
N GLN A 52 -13.60 16.13 -1.36
CA GLN A 52 -12.71 15.43 -2.27
C GLN A 52 -12.43 14.01 -1.75
N SER A 53 -12.49 13.01 -2.63
CA SER A 53 -12.10 11.63 -2.34
C SER A 53 -10.76 11.29 -2.98
N ARG A 54 -9.87 10.62 -2.25
CA ARG A 54 -8.61 10.08 -2.77
C ARG A 54 -8.35 8.68 -2.24
N TRP A 55 -7.61 7.87 -2.98
CA TRP A 55 -7.08 6.60 -2.48
C TRP A 55 -5.69 6.81 -1.89
N GLU A 56 -5.50 6.36 -0.66
CA GLU A 56 -4.20 6.28 0.00
C GLU A 56 -3.65 4.86 -0.15
N PHE A 57 -2.38 4.74 -0.53
CA PHE A 57 -1.68 3.45 -0.67
C PHE A 57 -0.74 3.21 0.51
N ARG A 58 -0.72 1.97 1.01
CA ARG A 58 0.16 1.48 2.08
C ARG A 58 0.54 0.04 1.81
N ALA A 59 1.64 -0.41 2.38
CA ALA A 59 2.06 -1.80 2.28
C ALA A 59 2.70 -2.29 3.58
N ALA A 60 2.65 -3.61 3.79
CA ALA A 60 3.25 -4.29 4.93
C ALA A 60 3.70 -5.70 4.53
N GLY A 61 4.87 -6.13 5.03
CA GLY A 61 5.24 -7.55 5.03
C GLY A 61 4.45 -8.36 6.06
N SER A 62 4.68 -9.66 6.12
CA SER A 62 4.01 -10.60 7.04
C SER A 62 4.42 -10.44 8.51
N ASP A 63 5.51 -9.72 8.80
CA ASP A 63 5.91 -9.44 10.17
C ASP A 63 4.77 -8.73 10.92
N SER A 64 4.37 -9.33 12.03
CA SER A 64 3.36 -8.82 12.95
C SER A 64 3.61 -7.36 13.36
N HIS A 65 4.86 -6.90 13.43
CA HIS A 65 5.18 -5.51 13.73
C HIS A 65 4.87 -4.59 12.56
N GLN A 66 5.16 -4.99 11.32
CA GLN A 66 4.85 -4.20 10.12
C GLN A 66 3.36 -4.16 9.83
N ILE A 67 2.66 -5.28 9.95
CA ILE A 67 1.19 -5.32 9.87
C ILE A 67 0.61 -4.43 10.96
N ARG A 68 1.11 -4.53 12.19
CA ARG A 68 0.67 -3.71 13.31
C ARG A 68 1.00 -2.23 13.10
N HIS A 69 2.09 -1.87 12.43
CA HIS A 69 2.43 -0.49 12.08
C HIS A 69 1.58 0.07 10.94
N ALA A 70 1.27 -0.72 9.91
CA ALA A 70 0.31 -0.36 8.88
C ALA A 70 -1.06 -0.11 9.49
N CYS A 71 -1.48 -0.99 10.40
CA CYS A 71 -2.67 -0.81 11.24
C CYS A 71 -2.51 0.46 12.10
N TYR A 72 -1.47 0.64 12.90
CA TYR A 72 -1.32 1.79 13.81
C TYR A 72 -1.20 3.13 13.09
N ARG A 73 -0.60 3.22 11.90
CA ARG A 73 -0.63 4.46 11.11
C ARG A 73 -2.03 4.73 10.59
N SER A 74 -2.83 3.70 10.30
CA SER A 74 -4.27 3.87 10.05
C SER A 74 -4.98 4.28 11.35
N VAL A 75 -4.65 3.72 12.52
CA VAL A 75 -5.14 4.14 13.86
C VAL A 75 -4.81 5.60 14.18
N GLY A 76 -3.60 6.07 13.89
CA GLY A 76 -3.17 7.45 14.14
C GLY A 76 -3.94 8.45 13.28
N THR A 77 -4.29 8.02 12.06
CA THR A 77 -5.24 8.75 11.19
C THR A 77 -6.66 8.71 11.80
N VAL A 78 -7.04 7.59 12.43
CA VAL A 78 -8.38 7.33 12.99
C VAL A 78 -8.67 8.02 14.31
N ARG A 79 -7.72 8.03 15.26
CA ARG A 79 -7.87 8.63 16.60
C ARG A 79 -7.99 10.15 16.58
N GLY A 80 -7.56 10.78 15.50
CA GLY A 80 -7.77 12.21 15.28
C GLY A 80 -9.21 12.48 14.86
N HIS A 81 -9.63 12.01 13.69
CA HIS A 81 -10.66 12.71 12.90
C HIS A 81 -11.57 11.82 12.03
N LEU A 82 -11.68 10.50 12.27
CA LEU A 82 -12.49 9.59 11.43
C LEU A 82 -13.80 9.19 12.09
N ARG A 83 -14.91 9.79 11.61
CA ARG A 83 -16.23 9.17 11.66
C ARG A 83 -16.31 8.13 10.56
N VAL A 84 -16.99 7.03 10.83
CA VAL A 84 -17.23 5.98 9.84
C VAL A 84 -18.73 5.91 9.54
N GLY A 85 -19.10 5.88 8.25
CA GLY A 85 -20.49 5.98 7.78
C GLY A 85 -20.76 7.24 6.96
N ASN A 86 -22.03 7.60 6.75
CA ASN A 86 -22.42 8.80 5.99
C ASN A 86 -22.15 10.09 6.77
N GLY A 87 -21.70 11.14 6.07
CA GLY A 87 -21.21 12.40 6.68
C GLY A 87 -22.21 13.12 7.59
N GLU A 88 -23.49 12.77 7.52
CA GLU A 88 -24.57 13.32 8.36
C GLU A 88 -24.87 12.48 9.62
N SER A 89 -24.42 11.23 9.70
CA SER A 89 -24.74 10.28 10.80
C SER A 89 -23.58 9.37 11.25
N GLY A 90 -22.34 9.67 10.85
CA GLY A 90 -21.21 8.76 11.09
C GLY A 90 -20.94 8.48 12.58
N GLU A 91 -20.83 7.20 12.91
CA GLU A 91 -20.49 6.73 14.25
C GLU A 91 -19.00 6.92 14.52
N VAL A 92 -18.67 7.22 15.78
CA VAL A 92 -17.28 7.30 16.24
C VAL A 92 -16.82 5.87 16.54
N ILE A 93 -15.89 5.35 15.75
CA ILE A 93 -15.30 4.02 16.02
C ILE A 93 -14.47 4.09 17.30
N LYS A 94 -14.72 3.16 18.22
CA LYS A 94 -13.87 3.01 19.40
C LYS A 94 -12.59 2.25 19.03
N PRO A 95 -11.45 2.53 19.71
CA PRO A 95 -10.21 1.80 19.48
C PRO A 95 -10.34 0.28 19.61
N GLU A 96 -11.24 -0.22 20.49
CA GLU A 96 -11.49 -1.66 20.64
C GLU A 96 -12.12 -2.34 19.42
N ASP A 97 -12.98 -1.64 18.67
CA ASP A 97 -13.67 -2.20 17.49
C ASP A 97 -12.77 -2.19 16.24
N TYR A 98 -11.71 -1.38 16.28
CA TYR A 98 -10.77 -1.23 15.17
C TYR A 98 -9.92 -2.48 14.89
N ILE A 99 -9.48 -3.19 15.94
CA ILE A 99 -8.59 -4.35 15.78
C ILE A 99 -9.31 -5.55 15.13
N PRO A 100 -10.51 -5.97 15.60
CA PRO A 100 -11.28 -7.05 14.95
C PRO A 100 -11.61 -6.74 13.49
N MET A 101 -11.98 -5.50 13.20
CA MET A 101 -12.27 -5.02 11.86
C MET A 101 -11.06 -5.16 10.92
N HIS A 102 -9.86 -4.73 11.35
CA HIS A 102 -8.64 -4.93 10.56
C HIS A 102 -8.28 -6.39 10.36
N ARG A 103 -8.47 -7.23 11.39
CA ARG A 103 -8.27 -8.68 11.23
C ARG A 103 -9.20 -9.26 10.17
N LYS A 104 -10.46 -8.81 10.13
CA LYS A 104 -11.41 -9.21 9.08
C LYS A 104 -10.97 -8.73 7.70
N LEU A 105 -10.53 -7.48 7.54
CA LEU A 105 -9.98 -6.97 6.28
C LEU A 105 -8.79 -7.79 5.76
N LEU A 106 -7.87 -8.18 6.65
CA LEU A 106 -6.73 -9.03 6.27
C LEU A 106 -7.15 -10.46 5.91
N ALA A 107 -8.16 -11.00 6.60
CA ALA A 107 -8.70 -12.33 6.31
C ALA A 107 -9.46 -12.36 4.96
N ASP A 108 -10.17 -11.28 4.64
CA ASP A 108 -10.98 -11.11 3.43
C ASP A 108 -10.17 -10.52 2.26
N ALA A 109 -8.84 -10.41 2.40
CA ALA A 109 -7.97 -9.83 1.39
C ALA A 109 -8.07 -10.57 0.04
N ILE A 110 -8.12 -9.80 -1.05
CA ILE A 110 -8.05 -10.33 -2.41
C ILE A 110 -6.68 -11.00 -2.57
N GLN A 111 -6.64 -12.24 -3.07
CA GLN A 111 -5.42 -13.03 -3.19
C GLN A 111 -5.38 -13.85 -4.48
N GLY A 112 -4.22 -14.41 -4.80
CA GLY A 112 -4.03 -15.24 -6.00
C GLY A 112 -4.11 -14.43 -7.29
N GLN A 113 -4.69 -15.01 -8.35
CA GLN A 113 -4.74 -14.37 -9.66
C GLN A 113 -5.54 -13.06 -9.65
N ALA A 114 -6.65 -13.00 -8.88
CA ALA A 114 -7.44 -11.78 -8.76
C ALA A 114 -6.65 -10.59 -8.20
N ALA A 115 -5.71 -10.85 -7.28
CA ALA A 115 -4.85 -9.80 -6.75
C ALA A 115 -3.83 -9.33 -7.79
N LEU A 116 -3.26 -10.26 -8.56
CA LEU A 116 -2.32 -9.98 -9.65
C LEU A 116 -3.00 -9.15 -10.76
N ASP A 117 -4.17 -9.58 -11.22
CA ASP A 117 -4.94 -8.89 -12.27
C ASP A 117 -5.36 -7.47 -11.84
N LEU A 118 -5.66 -7.30 -10.55
CA LEU A 118 -6.04 -6.01 -10.01
C LEU A 118 -4.84 -5.07 -9.89
N ILE A 119 -3.67 -5.54 -9.44
CA ILE A 119 -2.50 -4.68 -9.19
C ILE A 119 -1.66 -4.39 -10.45
N GLN A 120 -1.65 -5.28 -11.45
CA GLN A 120 -0.82 -5.15 -12.65
C GLN A 120 -0.88 -3.76 -13.33
N PRO A 121 -2.07 -3.16 -13.54
CA PRO A 121 -2.18 -1.84 -14.17
C PRO A 121 -2.03 -0.68 -13.18
N LEU A 122 -1.37 -0.89 -12.03
CA LEU A 122 -1.13 0.17 -11.06
C LEU A 122 -0.35 1.32 -11.70
N THR A 123 -0.93 2.50 -11.55
CA THR A 123 -0.32 3.78 -11.92
C THR A 123 -0.48 4.76 -10.77
N MET A 124 0.63 5.34 -10.32
CA MET A 124 0.62 6.31 -9.23
C MET A 124 1.83 7.23 -9.22
N ASP A 125 1.65 8.42 -8.67
CA ASP A 125 2.77 9.28 -8.25
C ASP A 125 3.21 8.86 -6.85
N VAL A 126 4.51 8.80 -6.63
CA VAL A 126 5.11 8.50 -5.32
C VAL A 126 6.03 9.62 -4.91
N PHE A 127 5.98 9.97 -3.63
CA PHE A 127 6.84 10.96 -3.00
C PHE A 127 7.42 10.34 -1.76
N TYR A 128 8.72 10.45 -1.57
CA TYR A 128 9.40 9.78 -0.46
C TYR A 128 10.68 10.52 -0.08
N ARG A 129 11.08 10.35 1.18
CA ARG A 129 12.35 10.87 1.68
C ARG A 129 13.35 9.73 1.80
N ASP A 130 14.42 9.85 1.05
CA ASP A 130 15.52 8.93 0.96
C ASP A 130 16.71 9.37 1.85
N GLU A 131 16.59 9.10 3.14
CA GLU A 131 17.64 9.32 4.12
C GLU A 131 17.96 8.03 4.87
N PHE A 132 19.22 7.59 4.80
CA PHE A 132 19.75 6.43 5.53
C PHE A 132 19.02 5.10 5.26
N VAL A 133 18.40 4.94 4.09
CA VAL A 133 17.74 3.69 3.70
C VAL A 133 18.73 2.78 2.99
N ARG A 134 18.78 1.50 3.38
CA ARG A 134 19.71 0.52 2.80
C ARG A 134 19.42 0.24 1.32
N ASP A 135 18.16 0.37 0.91
CA ASP A 135 17.67 -0.01 -0.42
C ASP A 135 17.51 1.18 -1.39
N SER A 136 18.00 2.38 -1.05
CA SER A 136 17.86 3.61 -1.84
C SER A 136 18.22 3.49 -3.32
N GLU A 137 19.39 2.94 -3.62
CA GLU A 137 19.87 2.79 -4.99
C GLU A 137 19.03 1.77 -5.76
N ARG A 138 18.75 0.62 -5.12
CA ARG A 138 17.89 -0.44 -5.69
C ARG A 138 16.48 0.06 -5.97
N THR A 139 15.91 0.88 -5.09
CA THR A 139 14.61 1.50 -5.29
C THR A 139 14.60 2.39 -6.54
N ARG A 140 15.64 3.20 -6.76
CA ARG A 140 15.75 4.04 -7.97
C ARG A 140 15.98 3.21 -9.23
N GLU A 141 16.80 2.17 -9.16
CA GLU A 141 17.06 1.25 -10.26
C GLU A 141 15.77 0.52 -10.66
N TRP A 142 15.05 -0.03 -9.68
CA TRP A 142 13.77 -0.67 -9.88
C TRP A 142 12.74 0.27 -10.50
N LEU A 143 12.58 1.48 -9.96
CA LEU A 143 11.70 2.51 -10.54
C LEU A 143 12.07 2.79 -12.00
N SER A 144 13.36 2.99 -12.28
CA SER A 144 13.86 3.26 -13.63
C SER A 144 13.60 2.09 -14.59
N HIS A 145 13.75 0.85 -14.11
CA HIS A 145 13.48 -0.36 -14.88
C HIS A 145 11.99 -0.52 -15.21
N ARG A 146 11.10 0.08 -14.41
CA ARG A 146 9.66 0.20 -14.70
C ARG A 146 9.30 1.43 -15.53
N GLY A 147 10.29 2.16 -16.04
CA GLY A 147 10.09 3.34 -16.86
C GLY A 147 9.72 4.60 -16.08
N ALA A 148 9.76 4.55 -14.75
CA ALA A 148 9.65 5.75 -13.93
C ALA A 148 10.94 6.59 -14.05
N LYS A 149 10.82 7.89 -13.77
CA LYS A 149 11.97 8.80 -13.68
C LYS A 149 11.99 9.38 -12.27
N PRO A 150 12.80 8.81 -11.36
CA PRO A 150 12.96 9.37 -10.02
C PRO A 150 13.67 10.72 -10.10
N GLU A 151 13.00 11.76 -9.64
CA GLU A 151 13.50 13.13 -9.60
C GLU A 151 13.72 13.53 -8.15
N CYS A 152 14.91 14.07 -7.87
CA CYS A 152 15.25 14.60 -6.55
C CYS A 152 14.85 16.07 -6.48
N ASP A 153 14.24 16.48 -5.38
CA ASP A 153 13.98 17.87 -5.07
C ASP A 153 15.31 18.64 -4.97
N GLU A 154 15.43 19.75 -5.72
CA GLU A 154 16.64 20.56 -5.81
C GLU A 154 16.99 21.26 -4.49
N PHE A 155 15.97 21.63 -3.70
CA PHE A 155 16.11 22.34 -2.43
C PHE A 155 16.28 21.38 -1.26
N ASN A 156 15.65 20.21 -1.34
CA ASN A 156 15.76 19.19 -0.32
C ASN A 156 16.23 17.88 -0.94
N LYS A 157 17.56 17.71 -1.03
CA LYS A 157 18.24 16.57 -1.69
C LYS A 157 17.92 15.18 -1.13
N SER A 158 17.11 15.11 -0.08
CA SER A 158 16.58 13.86 0.47
C SER A 158 15.18 13.52 -0.05
N HIS A 159 14.47 14.44 -0.71
CA HIS A 159 13.10 14.22 -1.16
C HIS A 159 13.10 13.85 -2.64
N TRP A 160 12.35 12.80 -2.94
CA TRP A 160 12.26 12.23 -4.27
C TRP A 160 10.80 12.08 -4.68
N ALA A 161 10.57 12.26 -5.97
CA ALA A 161 9.29 12.01 -6.63
C ALA A 161 9.50 11.08 -7.82
N ALA A 162 8.54 10.21 -8.10
CA ALA A 162 8.53 9.41 -9.32
C ALA A 162 7.09 9.12 -9.74
N VAL A 163 6.88 8.92 -11.04
CA VAL A 163 5.61 8.40 -11.57
C VAL A 163 5.84 6.95 -11.94
N ILE A 164 5.10 6.02 -11.33
CA ILE A 164 5.11 4.60 -11.71
C ILE A 164 4.10 4.43 -12.85
N PRO A 165 4.54 4.22 -14.10
CA PRO A 165 3.65 4.21 -15.25
C PRO A 165 2.98 2.85 -15.48
N LYS A 166 3.59 1.77 -14.97
CA LYS A 166 3.04 0.42 -14.92
C LYS A 166 3.93 -0.48 -14.07
N LEU A 167 3.40 -1.64 -13.67
CA LEU A 167 4.19 -2.76 -13.14
C LEU A 167 4.51 -3.77 -14.25
N SER A 168 5.22 -4.84 -13.89
CA SER A 168 5.55 -5.93 -14.81
C SER A 168 4.30 -6.69 -15.28
N ASP A 169 4.36 -7.14 -16.53
CA ASP A 169 3.39 -8.05 -17.12
C ASP A 169 3.75 -9.53 -16.87
N ASP A 170 4.99 -9.79 -16.46
CA ASP A 170 5.43 -11.11 -16.02
C ASP A 170 5.06 -11.35 -14.55
N ARG A 171 4.57 -12.54 -14.23
CA ARG A 171 4.06 -12.88 -12.90
C ARG A 171 5.14 -12.84 -11.81
N GLU A 172 6.32 -13.37 -12.07
CA GLU A 172 7.39 -13.41 -11.06
C GLU A 172 7.97 -12.02 -10.83
N ASP A 173 8.18 -11.26 -11.91
CA ASP A 173 8.61 -9.87 -11.83
C ASP A 173 7.57 -8.98 -11.17
N LEU A 174 6.26 -9.24 -11.38
CA LEU A 174 5.18 -8.52 -10.71
C LEU A 174 5.18 -8.78 -9.20
N LEU A 175 5.49 -10.01 -8.77
CA LEU A 175 5.69 -10.29 -7.34
C LEU A 175 6.93 -9.60 -6.78
N ALA A 176 8.00 -9.44 -7.56
CA ALA A 176 9.13 -8.60 -7.17
C ALA A 176 8.78 -7.11 -7.13
N ASP A 177 7.86 -6.64 -7.98
CA ASP A 177 7.32 -5.29 -7.91
C ASP A 177 6.50 -5.05 -6.65
N VAL A 178 5.72 -6.04 -6.21
CA VAL A 178 4.99 -5.98 -4.93
C VAL A 178 5.97 -5.76 -3.76
N VAL A 179 7.13 -6.42 -3.78
CA VAL A 179 8.19 -6.16 -2.78
C VAL A 179 8.73 -4.74 -2.93
N GLY A 180 9.00 -4.26 -4.15
CA GLY A 180 9.47 -2.89 -4.38
C GLY A 180 8.50 -1.83 -3.87
N LEU A 181 7.20 -2.03 -4.08
CA LEU A 181 6.14 -1.19 -3.53
C LEU A 181 6.12 -1.22 -2.00
N ALA A 182 6.31 -2.40 -1.41
CA ALA A 182 6.40 -2.55 0.04
C ALA A 182 7.61 -1.81 0.62
N VAL A 183 8.78 -1.97 0.02
CA VAL A 183 10.02 -1.26 0.37
C VAL A 183 9.82 0.25 0.27
N LEU A 184 9.30 0.72 -0.86
CA LEU A 184 9.06 2.14 -1.10
C LEU A 184 8.13 2.76 -0.05
N SER A 185 7.09 2.02 0.36
CA SER A 185 6.12 2.49 1.36
C SER A 185 6.72 2.71 2.77
N GLN A 186 7.90 2.13 3.04
CA GLN A 186 8.57 2.23 4.34
C GLN A 186 9.46 3.48 4.46
N TYR A 187 9.68 4.20 3.36
CA TYR A 187 10.48 5.42 3.39
C TYR A 187 9.83 6.49 4.27
N GLN A 188 10.65 7.37 4.82
CA GLN A 188 10.14 8.51 5.58
C GLN A 188 9.34 9.42 4.65
N ASN A 189 8.28 10.03 5.19
CA ASN A 189 7.38 10.91 4.44
C ASN A 189 6.83 10.29 3.15
N PHE A 190 6.81 8.94 3.05
CA PHE A 190 6.20 8.28 1.92
C PHE A 190 4.75 8.71 1.77
N SER A 191 4.39 9.11 0.56
CA SER A 191 3.02 9.33 0.14
C SER A 191 2.87 8.90 -1.31
N ALA A 192 1.66 8.51 -1.68
CA ALA A 192 1.35 8.11 -3.03
C ALA A 192 0.00 8.70 -3.44
N ILE A 193 -0.11 9.06 -4.73
CA ILE A 193 -1.32 9.53 -5.37
C ILE A 193 -1.68 8.50 -6.44
N VAL A 194 -2.71 7.71 -6.14
CA VAL A 194 -3.26 6.74 -7.09
C VAL A 194 -3.97 7.48 -8.22
N HIS A 195 -3.63 7.15 -9.46
CA HIS A 195 -4.24 7.79 -10.63
C HIS A 195 -5.68 7.32 -10.87
N ALA A 196 -6.45 8.12 -11.60
CA ALA A 196 -7.89 7.95 -11.76
C ALA A 196 -8.32 6.59 -12.36
N GLU A 197 -7.57 6.07 -13.32
CA GLU A 197 -7.90 4.78 -13.97
C GLU A 197 -7.77 3.62 -12.98
N PHE A 198 -6.70 3.59 -12.19
CA PHE A 198 -6.54 2.59 -11.14
C PHE A 198 -7.53 2.80 -9.99
N ALA A 199 -7.82 4.05 -9.63
CA ALA A 199 -8.84 4.37 -8.64
C ALA A 199 -10.22 3.81 -9.01
N ALA A 200 -10.62 3.89 -10.29
CA ALA A 200 -11.87 3.32 -10.77
C ALA A 200 -11.90 1.78 -10.66
N ARG A 201 -10.75 1.11 -10.85
CA ARG A 201 -10.62 -0.33 -10.62
C ARG A 201 -10.75 -0.70 -9.15
N LEU A 202 -10.17 0.09 -8.25
CA LEU A 202 -10.32 -0.11 -6.80
C LEU A 202 -11.79 0.07 -6.36
N ASP A 203 -12.48 1.09 -6.90
CA ASP A 203 -13.91 1.30 -6.68
C ASP A 203 -14.76 0.10 -7.16
N ALA A 204 -14.40 -0.50 -8.29
CA ALA A 204 -15.09 -1.67 -8.84
C ALA A 204 -14.77 -2.98 -8.09
N ALA A 205 -13.55 -3.13 -7.58
CA ALA A 205 -13.11 -4.33 -6.85
C ALA A 205 -13.81 -4.51 -5.49
N ASN A 206 -14.33 -3.41 -4.92
CA ASN A 206 -15.18 -3.31 -3.74
C ASN A 206 -15.13 -4.51 -2.75
N PRO A 207 -14.01 -4.75 -2.06
CA PRO A 207 -13.82 -5.99 -1.30
C PRO A 207 -14.29 -5.93 0.16
N SER A 208 -14.86 -4.82 0.61
CA SER A 208 -15.50 -4.77 1.93
C SER A 208 -16.60 -3.72 1.96
N PRO A 209 -17.73 -4.01 2.63
CA PRO A 209 -18.69 -2.98 3.01
C PRO A 209 -17.98 -1.77 3.63
N THR A 210 -18.57 -0.57 3.55
CA THR A 210 -18.08 0.60 4.29
C THR A 210 -17.68 0.18 5.70
N MET A 211 -16.64 0.76 6.30
CA MET A 211 -16.18 0.35 7.63
C MET A 211 -17.30 0.36 8.71
N ALA A 212 -18.44 1.01 8.43
CA ALA A 212 -19.68 1.04 9.21
C ALA A 212 -20.55 -0.23 9.11
N GLN A 213 -20.37 -1.04 8.07
CA GLN A 213 -21.11 -2.27 7.79
C GLN A 213 -20.35 -3.54 8.24
N LEU A 214 -19.18 -3.36 8.86
CA LEU A 214 -18.42 -4.42 9.54
C LEU A 214 -18.88 -4.63 11.00
N PHE A 215 -19.95 -3.95 11.41
CA PHE A 215 -20.72 -4.16 12.64
C PHE A 215 -21.89 -5.12 12.39
#